data_AF-A0A760HTF6-F1
#
_entry.id   AF-A0A760HTF6-F1
#
_cell.length_a   1.000
_cell.length_b   1.000
_cell.length_c   1.000
_cell.angle_alpha   90.00
_cell.angle_beta   90.00
_cell.angle_gamma   90.00
#
_symmetry.space_group_name_H-M   'P 1'
#
loop_
_entity.id
_entity.type
_entity.pdbx_description
1 polymer ?
#
loop_
_entity_poly.entity_id
_entity_poly.type
_entity_poly.pdbx_seq_one_letter_code
_entity_poly.pdbx_strand_id
1 'polypeptide(L)'
;GKTRRHFALETDIQPDQEPDIGTKPVRSCYVGTNDPQVIMHLIRQAETLESGGLFRRAATVWMEAFRESHIPSERSAFLARRERCLRKSRKYVASGSEWYLSGNYVGS
;
A
#
# COMPACT_ATOMS: atom_id res chain seq x y z
N GLY A 1 27.31 33.61 12.24
CA GLY A 1 27.53 32.39 13.03
C GLY A 1 27.11 31.19 12.23
N LYS A 2 28.01 30.23 11.99
CA LYS A 2 27.73 28.96 11.31
C LYS A 2 27.92 27.85 12.33
N THR A 3 26.83 27.36 12.92
CA THR A 3 26.87 26.18 13.80
C THR A 3 26.93 24.92 12.96
N ARG A 4 28.16 24.44 12.72
CA ARG A 4 28.44 23.11 12.19
C ARG A 4 28.27 22.12 13.35
N ARG A 5 27.24 21.27 13.30
CA ARG A 5 27.06 20.19 14.28
C ARG A 5 28.09 19.10 13.98
N HIS A 6 29.07 18.95 14.85
CA HIS A 6 29.97 17.81 14.85
C HIS A 6 29.30 16.69 15.64
N PHE A 7 28.84 15.64 14.96
CA PHE A 7 28.58 14.36 15.63
C PHE A 7 29.87 13.54 15.53
N ALA A 8 30.55 13.41 16.67
CA ALA A 8 31.63 12.45 16.83
C ALA A 8 31.04 11.20 17.48
N LEU A 9 31.29 10.04 16.88
CA LEU A 9 31.25 8.72 17.54
C LEU A 9 32.14 7.80 16.70
N GLU A 10 33.45 7.93 16.88
CA GLU A 10 34.37 6.82 16.70
C GLU A 10 34.41 6.09 18.05
N THR A 11 33.85 4.89 18.08
CA THR A 11 34.22 3.87 19.06
C THR A 11 34.39 2.57 18.30
N ASP A 12 35.60 2.04 18.41
CA ASP A 12 36.12 0.85 17.77
C ASP A 12 35.15 -0.34 17.82
N ILE A 13 34.83 -0.89 16.65
CA ILE A 13 34.13 -2.17 16.54
C ILE A 13 35.20 -3.26 16.69
N GLN A 14 35.30 -3.84 17.88
CA GLN A 14 35.88 -5.18 18.03
C GLN A 14 34.82 -6.24 17.68
N PRO A 15 35.17 -7.28 16.90
CA PRO A 15 34.26 -8.37 16.60
C PRO A 15 34.19 -9.33 17.80
N ASP A 16 33.18 -10.19 17.79
CA ASP A 16 32.93 -11.28 18.74
C ASP A 16 32.08 -10.90 19.95
N GLN A 17 30.77 -10.83 19.70
CA GLN A 17 29.75 -11.49 20.53
C GLN A 17 28.44 -11.42 19.75
N GLU A 18 27.93 -12.57 19.27
CA GLU A 18 26.51 -12.67 18.88
C GLU A 18 25.66 -12.36 20.12
N PRO A 19 24.84 -11.29 20.13
CA PRO A 19 23.80 -11.18 21.13
C PRO A 19 22.58 -11.91 20.59
N ASP A 20 22.20 -12.97 21.31
CA ASP A 20 20.86 -13.54 21.38
C ASP A 20 19.83 -12.41 21.50
N ILE A 21 19.32 -11.92 20.36
CA ILE A 21 18.28 -10.90 20.34
C ILE A 21 16.97 -11.63 20.60
N GLY A 22 16.67 -11.82 21.88
CA GLY A 22 15.32 -11.96 22.40
C GLY A 22 14.50 -10.77 21.89
N THR A 23 13.98 -10.91 20.68
CA THR A 23 13.28 -9.88 19.94
C THR A 23 11.94 -9.78 20.63
N LYS A 24 11.83 -8.86 21.60
CA LYS A 24 10.53 -8.40 22.11
C LYS A 24 9.65 -8.20 20.89
N PRO A 25 8.49 -8.87 20.76
CA PRO A 25 7.70 -8.77 19.55
C PRO A 25 7.37 -7.30 19.38
N VAL A 26 7.95 -6.68 18.34
CA VAL A 26 7.51 -5.38 17.85
C VAL A 26 6.01 -5.55 17.69
N ARG A 27 5.23 -4.77 18.46
CA ARG A 27 3.76 -4.81 18.41
C ARG A 27 3.36 -4.89 16.95
N SER A 28 2.75 -6.00 16.55
CA SER A 28 2.29 -6.19 15.18
C SER A 28 1.36 -5.02 14.88
N CYS A 29 1.81 -4.10 14.02
CA CYS A 29 1.02 -2.96 13.57
C CYS A 29 0.00 -3.36 12.50
N TYR A 30 -0.04 -4.65 12.16
CA TYR A 30 -0.94 -5.23 11.19
C TYR A 30 -2.25 -5.64 11.86
N VAL A 31 -3.35 -5.33 11.20
CA VAL A 31 -4.72 -5.51 11.72
C VAL A 31 -5.32 -6.86 11.29
N GLY A 32 -4.66 -7.60 10.39
CA GLY A 32 -5.11 -8.89 9.84
C GLY A 32 -4.95 -10.07 10.79
N THR A 33 -5.69 -11.15 10.53
CA THR A 33 -5.52 -12.46 11.16
C THR A 33 -4.37 -13.26 10.54
N ASN A 34 -3.87 -12.84 9.37
CA ASN A 34 -2.81 -13.49 8.59
C ASN A 34 -3.14 -14.96 8.27
N ASP A 35 -4.43 -15.26 8.09
CA ASP A 35 -4.89 -16.57 7.67
C ASP A 35 -4.58 -16.76 6.17
N PRO A 36 -3.72 -17.74 5.80
CA PRO A 36 -3.37 -17.98 4.40
C PRO A 36 -4.59 -18.32 3.53
N GLN A 37 -5.63 -18.98 4.08
CA GLN A 37 -6.83 -19.32 3.29
C GLN A 37 -7.61 -18.07 2.89
N VAL A 38 -7.75 -17.11 3.81
CA VAL A 38 -8.42 -15.83 3.57
C VAL A 38 -7.63 -15.02 2.53
N ILE A 39 -6.31 -14.94 2.70
CA ILE A 39 -5.44 -14.23 1.74
C ILE A 39 -5.57 -14.86 0.34
N MET A 40 -5.50 -16.18 0.23
CA MET A 40 -5.65 -16.88 -1.06
C MET A 40 -7.04 -16.66 -1.69
N HIS A 41 -8.11 -16.63 -0.89
CA HIS A 41 -9.44 -16.32 -1.37
C HIS A 41 -9.52 -14.90 -1.94
N LEU A 42 -9.00 -13.92 -1.21
CA LEU A 42 -8.96 -12.52 -1.63
C LEU A 42 -8.13 -12.33 -2.91
N ILE A 43 -7.01 -13.04 -3.05
CA ILE A 43 -6.20 -13.04 -4.28
C ILE A 43 -7.02 -13.54 -5.47
N ARG A 44 -7.64 -14.72 -5.37
CA ARG A 44 -8.47 -15.28 -6.45
C ARG A 44 -9.63 -14.34 -6.81
N GLN A 45 -10.28 -13.75 -5.81
CA GLN A 45 -11.34 -12.78 -6.01
C GLN A 45 -10.83 -11.52 -6.73
N ALA A 46 -9.67 -10.99 -6.34
CA ALA A 46 -9.08 -9.83 -6.99
C ALA A 46 -8.71 -10.13 -8.46
N GLU A 47 -8.14 -11.31 -8.73
CA GLU A 47 -7.78 -11.76 -10.08
C GLU A 47 -9.00 -11.94 -10.99
N THR A 48 -10.10 -12.50 -10.49
CA THR A 48 -11.36 -12.61 -11.25
C THR A 48 -11.96 -11.24 -11.57
N LEU A 49 -11.83 -10.27 -10.66
CA LEU A 49 -12.24 -8.89 -10.92
C LEU A 49 -11.30 -8.18 -11.91
N GLU A 50 -10.00 -8.45 -11.87
CA GLU A 50 -9.01 -7.94 -12.84
C GLU A 50 -9.31 -8.45 -14.25
N SER A 51 -9.61 -9.74 -14.40
CA SER A 51 -9.95 -10.36 -15.69
C SER A 51 -11.31 -9.87 -16.22
N GLY A 52 -12.28 -9.63 -15.32
CA GLY A 52 -13.57 -9.02 -15.65
C GLY A 52 -13.52 -7.51 -15.94
N GLY A 53 -12.35 -6.87 -15.91
CA GLY A 53 -12.18 -5.44 -16.19
C GLY A 53 -12.69 -4.50 -15.09
N LEU A 54 -13.09 -5.03 -13.94
CA LEU A 54 -13.61 -4.28 -12.79
C LEU A 54 -12.45 -3.74 -11.93
N PHE A 55 -11.55 -2.96 -12.54
CA PHE A 55 -10.28 -2.57 -11.91
C PHE A 55 -10.42 -1.78 -10.60
N ARG A 56 -11.47 -0.97 -10.44
CA ARG A 56 -11.71 -0.25 -9.17
C ARG A 56 -12.07 -1.19 -8.03
N ARG A 57 -12.93 -2.20 -8.30
CA ARG A 57 -13.30 -3.21 -7.31
C ARG A 57 -12.12 -4.12 -6.98
N ALA A 58 -11.38 -4.56 -8.00
CA ALA A 58 -10.16 -5.34 -7.82
C ALA A 58 -9.14 -4.60 -6.93
N ALA A 59 -8.94 -3.29 -7.14
CA ALA A 59 -8.05 -2.47 -6.32
C ALA A 59 -8.43 -2.44 -4.83
N THR A 60 -9.72 -2.51 -4.51
CA THR A 60 -10.20 -2.61 -3.12
C THR A 60 -9.87 -3.97 -2.52
N VAL A 61 -10.14 -5.05 -3.25
CA VAL A 61 -9.86 -6.42 -2.77
C VAL A 61 -8.34 -6.64 -2.59
N TRP A 62 -7.51 -6.07 -3.45
CA TRP A 62 -6.04 -6.06 -3.23
C TRP A 62 -5.62 -5.34 -1.95
N MET A 63 -6.35 -4.29 -1.51
CA MET A 63 -6.10 -3.66 -0.21
C MET A 63 -6.56 -4.53 0.96
N GLU A 64 -7.62 -5.31 0.79
CA GLU A 64 -8.09 -6.25 1.80
C GLU A 64 -7.05 -7.36 2.00
N ALA A 65 -6.56 -7.96 0.90
CA ALA A 65 -5.46 -8.93 0.96
C ALA A 65 -4.19 -8.35 1.61
N PHE A 66 -3.87 -7.09 1.34
CA PHE A 66 -2.76 -6.38 2.00
C PHE A 66 -3.00 -6.14 3.49
N ARG A 67 -4.22 -5.87 3.93
CA ARG A 67 -4.50 -5.70 5.36
C ARG A 67 -4.40 -7.02 6.10
N GLU A 68 -4.72 -8.11 5.40
CA GLU A 68 -4.69 -9.46 5.92
C GLU A 68 -3.27 -10.04 6.02
N SER A 69 -2.38 -9.74 5.07
CA SER A 69 -1.03 -10.29 5.07
C SER A 69 -0.03 -9.53 5.96
N HIS A 70 0.78 -10.28 6.70
CA HIS A 70 1.87 -9.74 7.53
C HIS A 70 3.24 -9.88 6.85
N ILE A 71 3.33 -10.59 5.73
CA ILE A 71 4.58 -10.87 5.02
C ILE A 71 4.97 -9.66 4.14
N PRO A 72 6.13 -9.02 4.38
CA PRO A 72 6.51 -7.79 3.66
C PRO A 72 6.60 -7.93 2.13
N SER A 73 7.07 -9.07 1.62
CA SER A 73 7.19 -9.33 0.18
C SER A 73 5.81 -9.37 -0.50
N GLU A 74 4.86 -10.12 0.06
CA GLU A 74 3.48 -10.20 -0.44
C GLU A 74 2.79 -8.83 -0.41
N ARG A 75 2.97 -8.09 0.69
CA ARG A 75 2.42 -6.74 0.85
C ARG A 75 2.87 -5.81 -0.28
N SER A 76 4.16 -5.83 -0.63
CA SER A 76 4.67 -5.04 -1.74
C SER A 76 4.05 -5.45 -3.09
N ALA A 77 3.81 -6.75 -3.29
CA ALA A 77 3.19 -7.27 -4.50
C ALA A 77 1.71 -6.84 -4.62
N PHE A 78 0.96 -6.86 -3.53
CA PHE A 78 -0.43 -6.39 -3.50
C PHE A 78 -0.55 -4.90 -3.79
N LEU A 79 0.36 -4.07 -3.26
CA LEU A 79 0.41 -2.64 -3.58
C LEU A 79 0.70 -2.41 -5.07
N ALA A 80 1.65 -3.14 -5.65
CA ALA A 80 1.97 -3.04 -7.08
C ALA A 80 0.77 -3.45 -7.97
N ARG A 81 0.05 -4.52 -7.61
CA ARG A 81 -1.17 -4.97 -8.29
C ARG A 81 -2.29 -3.93 -8.20
N ARG A 82 -2.51 -3.38 -7.01
CA ARG A 82 -3.49 -2.30 -6.80
C ARG A 82 -3.17 -1.08 -7.64
N GLU A 83 -1.92 -0.63 -7.66
CA GLU A 83 -1.52 0.53 -8.45
C GLU A 83 -1.80 0.29 -9.94
N ARG A 84 -1.47 -0.90 -10.45
CA ARG A 84 -1.79 -1.30 -11.82
C ARG A 84 -3.29 -1.22 -12.12
N CYS A 85 -4.13 -1.72 -11.22
CA CYS A 85 -5.58 -1.60 -11.33
C CYS A 85 -6.02 -0.13 -11.41
N LEU A 86 -5.53 0.73 -10.51
CA LEU A 86 -5.88 2.14 -10.51
C LEU A 86 -5.46 2.86 -11.79
N ARG A 87 -4.25 2.60 -12.29
CA ARG A 87 -3.77 3.14 -13.58
C ARG A 87 -4.66 2.72 -14.75
N LYS A 88 -5.11 1.46 -14.79
CA LYS A 88 -6.06 0.98 -15.83
C LYS A 88 -7.44 1.64 -15.69
N SER A 89 -7.92 1.83 -14.46
CA SER A 89 -9.22 2.46 -14.20
C SER A 89 -9.27 3.95 -14.51
N ARG A 90 -8.12 4.63 -14.51
CA ARG A 90 -8.00 6.08 -14.75
C ARG A 90 -8.22 6.46 -16.22
N LYS A 91 -8.26 5.49 -17.13
CA LYS A 91 -8.48 5.73 -18.58
C LYS A 91 -9.91 6.14 -18.95
N TYR A 92 -10.86 6.17 -18.01
CA TYR A 92 -12.20 6.73 -18.24
C TYR A 92 -12.28 8.16 -17.67
N VAL A 93 -11.51 9.08 -18.24
CA VAL A 93 -11.89 10.49 -18.23
C VAL A 93 -12.74 10.65 -19.48
N ALA A 94 -14.03 10.94 -19.30
CA ALA A 94 -14.93 11.21 -20.41
C ALA A 94 -14.27 12.22 -21.35
N SER A 95 -14.04 11.82 -22.59
CA SER A 95 -13.64 12.75 -23.63
C SER A 95 -14.78 13.77 -23.81
N GLY A 96 -14.54 15.02 -23.43
CA GLY A 96 -15.14 16.16 -24.12
C GLY A 96 -16.65 16.39 -24.04
N SER A 97 -17.28 16.26 -22.87
CA SER A 97 -18.55 16.97 -22.63
C SER A 97 -18.58 17.52 -21.21
N GLU A 98 -17.98 18.70 -21.05
CA GLU A 98 -18.67 19.88 -20.52
C GLU A 98 -19.79 19.60 -19.51
N TRP A 99 -19.40 19.26 -18.29
CA TRP A 99 -20.30 19.38 -17.14
C TRP A 99 -20.26 20.83 -16.69
N TYR A 100 -21.12 21.67 -17.26
CA TYR A 100 -21.41 22.95 -16.62
C TYR A 100 -22.13 22.68 -15.30
N LEU A 101 -21.45 22.98 -14.20
CA LEU A 101 -22.10 23.14 -12.91
C LEU A 101 -23.19 24.22 -13.09
N SER A 102 -24.44 23.81 -13.14
CA SER A 102 -25.59 24.72 -13.21
C SER A 102 -25.66 25.47 -11.88
N GLY A 103 -25.10 26.68 -11.81
CA GLY A 103 -25.06 27.33 -10.50
C GLY A 103 -24.40 28.69 -10.34
N ASN A 104 -24.21 29.50 -11.39
CA ASN A 104 -23.88 30.91 -11.19
C ASN A 104 -25.03 31.78 -11.71
N TYR A 105 -26.00 32.05 -10.85
CA TYR A 105 -26.98 33.12 -11.05
C TYR A 105 -26.23 34.47 -11.01
N VAL A 106 -26.23 35.21 -12.11
CA VAL A 106 -25.76 36.60 -12.15
C VAL A 106 -27.00 37.48 -12.03
N GLY A 107 -27.26 38.00 -10.84
CA GLY A 107 -28.30 38.99 -10.60
C GLY A 107 -27.97 40.32 -11.30
N SER A 108 -28.99 40.98 -11.83
CA SER A 108 -28.93 42.27 -12.51
C SER A 108 -28.68 43.44 -11.56
#